data_AF-A0A961RVV6-F1
#
_entry.id   AF-A0A961RVV6-F1
#
_cell.length_a   1.000
_cell.length_b   1.000
_cell.length_c   1.000
_cell.angle_alpha   90.00
_cell.angle_beta   90.00
_cell.angle_gamma   90.00
#
_symmetry.space_group_name_H-M   'P 1'
#
loop_
_entity.id
_entity.type
_entity.pdbx_description
1 polymer ?
#
loop_
_entity_poly.entity_id
_entity_poly.type
_entity_poly.pdbx_seq_one_letter_code
_entity_poly.pdbx_strand_id
1 'polypeptide(L)'
;MPIHEKSLIRPENLVTHDNLVIDGVDVSGHWSTFIETRAISDYNEAMQEEIEALGGGEHISRCWQCGSCTNACTINAINPDFNPRYWIYLIRMGMESELVRDKDIIWQCVSCNKCTYACPRDVNPEGVMKATAHWLELKGHTEKKPSMIFDEAFSHQVFETGKIEDGLVLRQFFKGTNQKLTQPWLVAL
;
A
#
# COMPACT_ATOMS: atom_id res chain seq x y z
N MET A 1 -3.15 21.42 2.35
CA MET A 1 -3.80 20.68 3.45
C MET A 1 -2.75 19.79 4.10
N PRO A 2 -2.38 19.98 5.38
CA PRO A 2 -1.28 19.24 6.02
C PRO A 2 -1.54 17.73 6.07
N ILE A 3 -0.52 16.91 6.33
CA ILE A 3 -0.64 15.44 6.54
C ILE A 3 -1.57 15.11 7.74
N HIS A 4 -1.95 16.10 8.53
CA HIS A 4 -2.81 16.04 9.71
C HIS A 4 -4.28 15.62 9.48
N GLU A 5 -4.66 15.06 8.32
CA GLU A 5 -6.01 14.50 8.13
C GLU A 5 -6.20 13.20 8.92
N LYS A 6 -5.11 12.46 9.19
CA LYS A 6 -5.09 11.39 10.19
C LYS A 6 -4.34 11.87 11.42
N SER A 7 -4.95 11.71 12.59
CA SER A 7 -4.22 11.82 13.85
C SER A 7 -3.14 10.73 13.87
N LEU A 8 -1.87 11.13 13.96
CA LEU A 8 -0.77 10.19 14.25
C LEU A 8 -0.95 9.55 15.63
N ILE A 9 -1.77 10.16 16.50
CA ILE A 9 -2.16 9.63 17.80
C ILE A 9 -3.47 8.85 17.60
N ARG A 10 -3.37 7.52 17.55
CA ARG A 10 -4.53 6.65 17.41
C ARG A 10 -5.09 6.25 18.79
N PRO A 11 -6.41 6.08 18.95
CA PRO A 11 -7.03 5.75 20.23
C PRO A 11 -6.47 4.49 20.89
N GLU A 12 -6.10 3.48 20.11
CA GLU A 12 -5.50 2.23 20.58
C GLU A 12 -4.14 2.43 21.27
N ASN A 13 -3.43 3.51 20.94
CA ASN A 13 -2.17 3.88 21.57
C ASN A 13 -2.38 4.78 22.80
N LEU A 14 -3.63 5.05 23.20
CA LEU A 14 -3.91 5.87 24.36
C LEU A 14 -3.97 5.02 25.63
N VAL A 15 -2.98 5.19 26.50
CA VAL A 15 -2.99 4.63 27.86
C VAL A 15 -3.80 5.53 28.78
N THR A 16 -4.92 5.02 29.27
CA THR A 16 -5.83 5.73 30.18
C THR A 16 -5.99 4.95 31.46
N HIS A 17 -5.77 5.60 32.60
CA HIS A 17 -5.97 5.00 33.91
C HIS A 17 -7.02 5.80 34.67
N ASP A 18 -8.19 5.19 34.90
CA ASP A 18 -9.28 5.84 35.64
C ASP A 18 -8.94 6.04 37.12
N ASN A 19 -8.09 5.17 37.69
CA ASN A 19 -7.57 5.29 39.05
C ASN A 19 -6.14 4.74 39.10
N LEU A 20 -5.16 5.60 39.38
CA LEU A 20 -3.76 5.21 39.55
C LEU A 20 -3.12 6.06 40.64
N VAL A 21 -2.63 5.44 41.71
CA VAL A 21 -1.93 6.12 42.80
C VAL A 21 -0.51 5.57 42.87
N ILE A 22 0.49 6.43 42.70
CA ILE A 22 1.91 6.09 42.79
C ILE A 22 2.50 6.90 43.94
N ASP A 23 3.12 6.24 44.92
CA ASP A 23 3.75 6.87 46.09
C ASP A 23 2.84 7.85 46.85
N GLY A 24 1.53 7.56 46.90
CA GLY A 24 0.53 8.40 47.56
C GLY A 24 0.07 9.62 46.75
N VAL A 25 0.56 9.78 45.53
CA VAL A 25 0.11 10.81 44.58
C VAL A 25 -0.91 10.20 43.63
N ASP A 26 -2.11 10.79 43.57
CA ASP A 26 -3.10 10.45 42.55
C ASP A 26 -2.61 10.96 41.20
N VAL A 27 -2.42 10.00 40.31
CA VAL A 27 -1.93 10.18 38.96
C VAL A 27 -2.90 9.51 37.98
N SER A 28 -4.18 9.45 38.28
CA SER A 28 -5.23 9.08 37.32
C SER A 28 -5.26 10.06 36.12
N GLY A 29 -5.55 9.55 34.91
CA GLY A 29 -5.64 10.39 33.71
C GLY A 29 -5.18 9.72 32.41
N HIS A 30 -5.03 10.57 31.38
CA HIS A 30 -4.57 10.21 30.04
C HIS A 30 -3.05 10.32 29.93
N TRP A 31 -2.35 9.23 30.20
CA TRP A 31 -0.88 9.20 30.29
C TRP A 31 -0.17 9.23 28.96
N SER A 32 -0.80 8.75 27.90
CA SER A 32 -0.30 8.83 26.52
C SER A 32 -0.22 10.27 25.95
N THR A 33 -0.73 11.28 26.66
CA THR A 33 -0.52 12.69 26.29
C THR A 33 0.86 13.21 26.67
N PHE A 34 1.52 12.64 27.69
CA PHE A 34 2.88 12.98 28.08
C PHE A 34 3.60 11.77 28.68
N ILE A 35 4.79 11.45 28.14
CA ILE A 35 5.80 10.52 28.69
C ILE A 35 5.68 9.06 28.22
N GLU A 36 5.59 8.84 26.91
CA GLU A 36 6.21 7.66 26.29
C GLU A 36 7.11 8.11 25.14
N THR A 37 8.20 7.39 24.91
CA THR A 37 9.14 7.68 23.83
C THR A 37 8.44 7.50 22.49
N ARG A 38 8.10 8.60 21.83
CA ARG A 38 7.56 8.63 20.46
C ARG A 38 8.64 8.49 19.38
N ALA A 39 9.86 8.10 19.75
CA ALA A 39 10.89 7.84 18.78
C ALA A 39 10.50 6.57 18.02
N ILE A 40 9.98 6.74 16.81
CA ILE A 40 9.87 5.67 15.83
C ILE A 40 11.32 5.25 15.53
N SER A 41 11.62 3.97 15.68
CA SER A 41 12.97 3.42 15.47
C SER A 41 12.97 2.27 14.45
N ASP A 42 11.81 1.85 13.99
CA ASP A 42 11.55 0.75 13.07
C ASP A 42 11.46 1.21 11.61
N TYR A 43 12.31 2.14 11.21
CA TYR A 43 12.34 2.62 9.82
C TYR A 43 13.02 1.60 8.91
N ASN A 44 12.38 1.31 7.76
CA ASN A 44 13.03 0.65 6.64
C ASN A 44 13.68 1.72 5.75
N GLU A 45 14.98 1.94 5.95
CA GLU A 45 15.77 2.93 5.18
C GLU A 45 15.82 2.61 3.68
N ALA A 46 15.67 1.34 3.29
CA ALA A 46 15.71 0.91 1.89
C ALA A 46 14.36 1.04 1.17
N MET A 47 13.25 1.26 1.90
CA MET A 47 11.89 1.20 1.33
C MET A 47 11.70 2.13 0.13
N GLN A 48 12.21 3.37 0.20
CA GLN A 48 12.08 4.31 -0.92
C GLN A 48 12.82 3.78 -2.16
N GLU A 49 14.06 3.33 -2.01
CA GLU A 49 14.90 2.83 -3.11
C GLU A 49 14.30 1.56 -3.74
N GLU A 50 13.76 0.66 -2.91
CA GLU A 50 13.09 -0.55 -3.38
C GLU A 50 11.85 -0.24 -4.23
N ILE A 51 11.06 0.76 -3.85
CA ILE A 51 9.88 1.18 -4.61
C ILE A 51 10.28 2.02 -5.84
N GLU A 52 11.35 2.82 -5.76
CA GLU A 52 11.91 3.56 -6.91
C GLU A 52 12.41 2.63 -8.02
N ALA A 53 12.86 1.42 -7.67
CA ALA A 53 13.30 0.40 -8.62
C ALA A 53 12.14 -0.28 -9.36
N LEU A 54 10.90 -0.11 -8.91
CA LEU A 54 9.71 -0.69 -9.54
C LEU A 54 9.09 0.28 -10.55
N GLY A 55 8.48 -0.28 -11.60
CA GLY A 55 7.84 0.51 -12.65
C GLY A 55 6.76 1.44 -12.11
N GLY A 56 6.86 2.73 -12.46
CA GLY A 56 5.98 3.80 -11.98
C GLY A 56 6.41 4.45 -10.67
N GLY A 57 7.41 3.91 -9.96
CA GLY A 57 7.94 4.45 -8.71
C GLY A 57 9.14 5.40 -8.87
N GLU A 58 9.67 5.57 -10.09
CA GLU A 58 11.00 6.11 -10.40
C GLU A 58 11.21 7.56 -9.91
N HIS A 59 10.13 8.29 -9.65
CA HIS A 59 10.14 9.71 -9.35
C HIS A 59 9.53 10.06 -8.00
N ILE A 60 9.33 9.07 -7.11
CA ILE A 60 8.74 9.27 -5.79
C ILE A 60 9.52 10.28 -4.93
N SER A 61 10.85 10.28 -4.99
CA SER A 61 11.72 11.24 -4.29
C SER A 61 11.45 12.71 -4.64
N ARG A 62 10.84 13.00 -5.79
CA ARG A 62 10.49 14.38 -6.20
C ARG A 62 9.31 14.95 -5.42
N CYS A 63 8.56 14.13 -4.68
CA CYS A 63 7.34 14.52 -4.00
C CYS A 63 7.59 15.43 -2.79
N TRP A 64 7.22 16.70 -2.88
CA TRP A 64 7.26 17.66 -1.77
C TRP A 64 5.97 17.80 -0.95
N GLN A 65 5.08 16.79 -1.00
CA GLN A 65 3.89 16.70 -0.11
C GLN A 65 2.81 17.80 -0.26
N CYS A 66 2.69 18.43 -1.44
CA CYS A 66 1.69 19.49 -1.69
C CYS A 66 0.21 19.07 -1.59
N GLY A 67 -0.13 17.80 -1.86
CA GLY A 67 -1.49 17.27 -1.75
C GLY A 67 -2.40 17.41 -2.96
N SER A 68 -1.90 17.89 -4.11
CA SER A 68 -2.70 17.94 -5.35
C SER A 68 -3.25 16.57 -5.76
N CYS A 69 -2.48 15.50 -5.54
CA CYS A 69 -2.90 14.13 -5.82
C CYS A 69 -4.08 13.68 -4.95
N THR A 70 -4.09 14.03 -3.66
CA THR A 70 -5.19 13.74 -2.73
C THR A 70 -6.47 14.41 -3.19
N ASN A 71 -6.41 15.71 -3.52
CA ASN A 71 -7.57 16.47 -3.98
C ASN A 71 -8.12 15.98 -5.34
N ALA A 72 -7.25 15.49 -6.23
CA ALA A 72 -7.65 14.96 -7.53
C ALA A 72 -8.17 13.51 -7.47
N CYS A 73 -7.89 12.77 -6.39
CA CYS A 73 -8.20 11.35 -6.30
C CYS A 73 -9.71 11.14 -6.06
N THR A 74 -10.37 10.42 -6.98
CA THR A 74 -11.79 10.06 -6.85
C THR A 74 -12.04 9.05 -5.75
N ILE A 75 -11.04 8.21 -5.42
CA ILE A 75 -11.15 7.23 -4.35
C ILE A 75 -11.03 7.91 -3.00
N ASN A 76 -10.09 8.83 -2.82
CA ASN A 76 -9.99 9.64 -1.59
C ASN A 76 -11.30 10.39 -1.28
N ALA A 77 -12.03 10.84 -2.30
CA ALA A 77 -13.31 11.52 -2.14
C ALA A 77 -14.43 10.59 -1.60
N ILE A 78 -14.32 9.28 -1.84
CA ILE A 78 -15.30 8.27 -1.37
C ILE A 78 -14.82 7.64 -0.06
N ASN A 79 -13.55 7.31 0.02
CA ASN A 79 -12.87 6.72 1.15
C ASN A 79 -11.62 7.56 1.51
N PRO A 80 -11.71 8.47 2.50
CA PRO A 80 -10.59 9.30 2.93
C PRO A 80 -9.37 8.53 3.45
N ASP A 81 -9.52 7.24 3.78
CA ASP A 81 -8.38 6.41 4.17
C ASP A 81 -7.44 6.12 2.98
N PHE A 82 -7.95 6.17 1.75
CA PHE A 82 -7.11 6.07 0.54
C PHE A 82 -6.55 7.45 0.18
N ASN A 83 -5.38 7.79 0.75
CA ASN A 83 -4.74 9.08 0.51
C ASN A 83 -3.37 8.90 -0.16
N PRO A 84 -3.24 9.08 -1.50
CA PRO A 84 -2.00 8.78 -2.22
C PRO A 84 -0.80 9.60 -1.72
N ARG A 85 -1.04 10.81 -1.21
CA ARG A 85 0.01 11.62 -0.57
C ARG A 85 0.54 10.94 0.70
N TYR A 86 -0.35 10.41 1.54
CA TYR A 86 0.02 9.75 2.79
C TYR A 86 0.83 8.47 2.52
N TRP A 87 0.44 7.67 1.54
CA TRP A 87 1.22 6.51 1.08
C TRP A 87 2.64 6.92 0.66
N ILE A 88 2.77 7.95 -0.19
CA ILE A 88 4.08 8.48 -0.59
C ILE A 88 4.88 8.97 0.63
N TYR A 89 4.23 9.60 1.61
CA TYR A 89 4.90 10.02 2.84
C TYR A 89 5.46 8.82 3.62
N LEU A 90 4.66 7.76 3.85
CA LEU A 90 5.11 6.57 4.57
C LEU A 90 6.32 5.92 3.89
N ILE A 91 6.28 5.81 2.56
CA ILE A 91 7.37 5.23 1.76
C ILE A 91 8.66 6.05 1.93
N ARG A 92 8.57 7.38 1.78
CA ARG A 92 9.73 8.27 1.88
C ARG A 92 10.31 8.35 3.30
N MET A 93 9.49 8.07 4.31
CA MET A 93 9.93 8.01 5.70
C MET A 93 10.37 6.61 6.13
N GLY A 94 10.20 5.58 5.30
CA GLY A 94 10.50 4.19 5.66
C GLY A 94 9.55 3.61 6.73
N MET A 95 8.34 4.14 6.87
CA MET A 95 7.38 3.71 7.91
C MET A 95 6.63 2.45 7.48
N GLU A 96 7.34 1.31 7.46
CA GLU A 96 6.83 0.03 6.95
C GLU A 96 5.64 -0.51 7.74
N SER A 97 5.76 -0.54 9.06
CA SER A 97 4.73 -1.07 9.96
C SER A 97 3.38 -0.39 9.74
N GLU A 98 3.41 0.93 9.58
CA GLU A 98 2.25 1.79 9.33
C GLU A 98 1.64 1.52 7.94
N LEU A 99 2.47 1.31 6.92
CA LEU A 99 2.05 1.01 5.56
C LEU A 99 1.41 -0.38 5.48
N VAL A 100 2.04 -1.38 6.11
CA VAL A 100 1.58 -2.78 6.13
C VAL A 100 0.27 -2.95 6.91
N ARG A 101 0.06 -2.15 7.95
CA ARG A 101 -1.20 -2.15 8.71
C ARG A 101 -2.38 -1.76 7.82
N ASP A 102 -2.24 -0.72 7.01
CA ASP A 102 -3.31 -0.17 6.17
C ASP A 102 -3.29 -0.77 4.73
N LYS A 103 -2.50 -1.83 4.48
CA LYS A 103 -2.20 -2.41 3.15
C LYS A 103 -3.42 -2.75 2.31
N ASP A 104 -4.53 -3.19 2.91
CA ASP A 104 -5.70 -3.66 2.15
C ASP A 104 -6.40 -2.52 1.37
N ILE A 105 -6.12 -1.28 1.75
CA ILE A 105 -6.70 -0.09 1.13
C ILE A 105 -6.01 0.22 -0.21
N ILE A 106 -4.75 -0.21 -0.43
CA ILE A 106 -3.98 0.11 -1.65
C ILE A 106 -4.68 -0.36 -2.94
N TRP A 107 -5.41 -1.48 -2.87
CA TRP A 107 -6.11 -2.11 -3.98
C TRP A 107 -7.31 -1.31 -4.50
N GLN A 108 -7.73 -0.27 -3.78
CA GLN A 108 -8.81 0.61 -4.21
C GLN A 108 -8.38 1.56 -5.34
N CYS A 109 -7.08 1.65 -5.64
CA CYS A 109 -6.58 2.45 -6.76
C CYS A 109 -7.10 1.92 -8.12
N VAL A 110 -8.02 2.68 -8.72
CA VAL A 110 -8.62 2.36 -10.04
C VAL A 110 -7.80 2.86 -11.24
N SER A 111 -6.57 3.33 -11.04
CA SER A 111 -5.67 3.73 -12.14
C SER A 111 -6.24 4.84 -13.06
N CYS A 112 -7.08 5.72 -12.54
CA CYS A 112 -7.73 6.78 -13.35
C CYS A 112 -6.78 7.93 -13.75
N ASN A 113 -5.53 7.91 -13.26
CA ASN A 113 -4.44 8.84 -13.60
C ASN A 113 -4.68 10.34 -13.31
N LYS A 114 -5.80 10.73 -12.69
CA LYS A 114 -6.08 12.13 -12.33
C LYS A 114 -5.02 12.72 -11.40
N CYS A 115 -4.53 11.93 -10.44
CA CYS A 115 -3.47 12.34 -9.52
C CYS A 115 -2.12 12.56 -10.24
N THR A 116 -1.85 11.81 -11.30
CA THR A 116 -0.66 11.97 -12.17
C THR A 116 -0.73 13.30 -12.90
N TYR A 117 -1.82 13.60 -13.60
CA TYR A 117 -2.00 14.89 -14.29
C TYR A 117 -2.00 16.10 -13.34
N ALA A 118 -2.48 15.93 -12.11
CA ALA A 118 -2.50 17.00 -11.12
C ALA A 118 -1.13 17.25 -10.46
N CYS A 119 -0.14 16.38 -10.65
CA CYS A 119 1.13 16.48 -9.93
C CYS A 119 2.06 17.54 -10.55
N PRO A 120 2.42 18.63 -9.84
CA PRO A 120 3.30 19.67 -10.38
C PRO A 120 4.78 19.28 -10.42
N ARG A 121 5.14 18.12 -9.85
CA ARG A 121 6.52 17.63 -9.73
C ARG A 121 6.79 16.37 -10.56
N ASP A 122 5.79 15.94 -11.34
CA ASP A 122 5.89 14.77 -12.21
C ASP A 122 6.38 13.51 -11.47
N VAL A 123 5.70 13.24 -10.34
CA VAL A 123 5.99 12.10 -9.45
C VAL A 123 5.36 10.80 -9.97
N ASN A 124 4.35 10.89 -10.83
CA ASN A 124 3.46 9.79 -11.18
C ASN A 124 2.82 9.07 -9.97
N PRO A 125 1.97 9.73 -9.15
CA PRO A 125 1.38 9.12 -7.96
C PRO A 125 0.56 7.85 -8.24
N GLU A 126 -0.07 7.73 -9.42
CA GLU A 126 -0.76 6.49 -9.79
C GLU A 126 0.22 5.32 -9.90
N GLY A 127 1.31 5.52 -10.64
CA GLY A 127 2.40 4.55 -10.76
C GLY A 127 3.00 4.17 -9.41
N VAL A 128 3.20 5.14 -8.52
CA VAL A 128 3.68 4.87 -7.16
C VAL A 128 2.71 3.95 -6.39
N MET A 129 1.39 4.12 -6.52
CA MET A 129 0.43 3.19 -5.87
C MET A 129 0.55 1.77 -6.42
N LYS A 130 0.76 1.60 -7.73
CA LYS A 130 0.97 0.29 -8.35
C LYS A 130 2.30 -0.34 -7.93
N ALA A 131 3.38 0.44 -7.94
CA ALA A 131 4.69 0.02 -7.45
C ALA A 131 4.61 -0.41 -5.98
N THR A 132 3.88 0.33 -5.13
CA THR A 132 3.68 -0.01 -3.72
C THR A 132 2.88 -1.31 -3.54
N ALA A 133 1.81 -1.50 -4.31
CA ALA A 133 1.04 -2.73 -4.29
C ALA A 133 1.90 -3.94 -4.69
N HIS A 134 2.71 -3.80 -5.74
CA HIS A 134 3.64 -4.84 -6.17
C HIS A 134 4.76 -5.10 -5.14
N TRP A 135 5.28 -4.05 -4.51
CA TRP A 135 6.26 -4.17 -3.43
C TRP A 135 5.69 -4.97 -2.24
N LEU A 136 4.43 -4.74 -1.87
CA LEU A 136 3.74 -5.51 -0.82
C LEU A 136 3.65 -7.01 -1.17
N GLU A 137 3.40 -7.33 -2.45
CA GLU A 137 3.40 -8.72 -2.94
C GLU A 137 4.79 -9.36 -2.84
N LEU A 138 5.82 -8.66 -3.34
CA LEU A 138 7.21 -9.14 -3.34
C LEU A 138 7.75 -9.38 -1.92
N LYS A 139 7.35 -8.54 -0.96
CA LYS A 139 7.72 -8.68 0.45
C LYS A 139 6.90 -9.73 1.20
N GLY A 140 5.87 -10.30 0.57
CA GLY A 140 5.01 -11.31 1.19
C GLY A 140 4.04 -10.74 2.23
N HIS A 141 3.76 -9.44 2.17
CA HIS A 141 2.79 -8.79 3.06
C HIS A 141 1.34 -9.12 2.70
N THR A 142 1.11 -9.72 1.53
CA THR A 142 -0.20 -10.04 0.98
C THR A 142 -0.31 -11.53 0.66
N GLU A 143 -1.48 -12.12 0.94
CA GLU A 143 -1.81 -13.49 0.54
C GLU A 143 -1.87 -13.65 -0.98
N LYS A 144 -1.34 -14.76 -1.51
CA LYS A 144 -1.39 -15.06 -2.95
C LYS A 144 -2.82 -15.32 -3.40
N LYS A 145 -3.36 -14.44 -4.24
CA LYS A 145 -4.70 -14.58 -4.86
C LYS A 145 -4.60 -15.18 -6.26
N PRO A 146 -5.69 -15.73 -6.82
CA PRO A 146 -5.71 -16.24 -8.19
C PRO A 146 -5.22 -15.22 -9.23
N SER A 147 -5.47 -13.92 -9.04
CA SER A 147 -4.94 -12.87 -9.92
C SER A 147 -3.41 -12.88 -9.98
N MET A 148 -2.73 -13.01 -8.84
CA MET A 148 -1.27 -13.09 -8.80
C MET A 148 -0.75 -14.36 -9.48
N ILE A 149 -1.45 -15.48 -9.34
CA ILE A 149 -1.10 -16.74 -10.02
C ILE A 149 -1.22 -16.58 -11.55
N PHE A 150 -2.25 -15.85 -12.01
CA PHE A 150 -2.41 -15.53 -13.43
C PHE A 150 -1.27 -14.62 -13.91
N ASP A 151 -0.98 -13.56 -13.18
CA ASP A 151 0.08 -12.60 -13.52
C ASP A 151 1.46 -13.28 -13.59
N GLU A 152 1.76 -14.21 -12.69
CA GLU A 152 2.98 -15.04 -12.74
C GLU A 152 3.02 -15.91 -14.00
N ALA A 153 1.93 -16.63 -14.31
CA ALA A 153 1.84 -17.49 -15.50
C ALA A 153 1.94 -16.72 -16.82
N PHE A 154 1.35 -15.52 -16.85
CA PHE A 154 1.41 -14.61 -17.98
C PHE A 154 2.81 -14.02 -18.15
N SER A 155 3.34 -13.40 -17.10
CA SER A 155 4.60 -12.66 -17.15
C SER A 155 5.80 -13.57 -17.41
N HIS A 156 5.80 -14.78 -16.84
CA HIS A 156 6.84 -15.77 -17.08
C HIS A 156 7.05 -16.06 -18.58
N GLN A 157 5.97 -16.23 -19.33
CA GLN A 157 6.07 -16.48 -20.77
C GLN A 157 6.61 -15.28 -21.54
N VAL A 158 6.16 -14.08 -21.18
CA VAL A 158 6.63 -12.84 -21.80
C VAL A 158 8.13 -12.68 -21.58
N PHE A 159 8.62 -12.88 -20.35
CA PHE A 159 10.03 -12.72 -20.02
C PHE A 159 10.93 -13.80 -20.61
N GLU A 160 10.49 -15.07 -20.62
CA GLU A 160 11.32 -16.16 -21.13
C GLU A 160 11.30 -16.26 -22.65
N THR A 161 10.15 -16.04 -23.28
CA THR A 161 9.94 -16.38 -24.69
C THR A 161 9.64 -15.17 -25.58
N GLY A 162 9.27 -14.03 -24.98
CA GLY A 162 8.80 -12.84 -25.70
C GLY A 162 7.45 -13.06 -26.42
N LYS A 163 6.75 -14.17 -26.16
CA LYS A 163 5.48 -14.54 -26.80
C LYS A 163 4.48 -15.01 -25.74
N ILE A 164 3.20 -14.82 -26.04
CA ILE A 164 2.11 -15.28 -25.19
C ILE A 164 1.42 -16.43 -25.91
N GLU A 165 1.37 -17.59 -25.26
CA GLU A 165 0.54 -18.71 -25.69
C GLU A 165 -0.61 -18.90 -24.70
N ASP A 166 -1.81 -18.45 -25.06
CA ASP A 166 -2.97 -18.47 -24.17
C ASP A 166 -3.25 -19.86 -23.58
N GLY A 167 -3.06 -20.92 -24.37
CA GLY A 167 -3.21 -22.30 -23.90
C GLY A 167 -2.21 -22.66 -22.80
N LEU A 168 -0.99 -22.15 -22.86
CA LEU A 168 0.02 -22.34 -21.83
C LEU A 168 -0.28 -21.50 -20.59
N VAL A 169 -0.71 -20.24 -20.76
CA VAL A 169 -1.16 -19.36 -19.65
C VAL A 169 -2.29 -20.04 -18.89
N LEU A 170 -3.34 -20.48 -19.59
CA LEU A 170 -4.51 -21.14 -18.99
C LEU A 170 -4.12 -22.44 -18.29
N ARG A 171 -3.27 -23.25 -18.90
CA ARG A 171 -2.79 -24.50 -18.30
C ARG A 171 -2.01 -24.24 -17.01
N GLN A 172 -1.11 -23.25 -17.01
CA GLN A 172 -0.32 -22.88 -15.83
C GLN A 172 -1.21 -22.29 -14.73
N PHE A 173 -2.13 -21.40 -15.09
CA PHE A 173 -3.10 -20.81 -14.16
C PHE A 173 -4.00 -21.87 -13.51
N PHE A 174 -4.59 -22.78 -14.28
CA PHE A 174 -5.42 -23.87 -13.73
C PHE A 174 -4.61 -24.82 -12.86
N LYS A 175 -3.36 -25.14 -13.25
CA LYS A 175 -2.45 -25.90 -12.39
C LYS A 175 -2.17 -25.18 -11.07
N GLY A 176 -1.88 -23.87 -11.11
CA GLY A 176 -1.56 -23.06 -9.93
C GLY A 176 -2.74 -22.86 -8.98
N THR A 177 -3.95 -22.79 -9.53
CA THR A 177 -5.21 -22.64 -8.76
C THR A 177 -5.90 -23.97 -8.43
N ASN A 178 -5.29 -25.10 -8.79
CA ASN A 178 -5.86 -26.45 -8.64
C ASN A 178 -7.27 -26.61 -9.28
N GLN A 179 -7.47 -25.93 -10.41
CA GLN A 179 -8.70 -26.00 -11.20
C GLN A 179 -8.59 -27.08 -12.28
N LYS A 180 -9.71 -27.75 -12.59
CA LYS A 180 -9.76 -28.70 -13.70
C LYS A 180 -9.68 -27.97 -15.05
N LEU A 181 -9.07 -28.56 -16.05
CA LEU A 181 -9.10 -28.00 -17.41
C LEU A 181 -10.54 -27.97 -17.96
N THR A 182 -11.32 -29.02 -17.67
CA THR A 182 -12.74 -29.09 -18.00
C THR A 182 -13.56 -28.42 -16.90
N GLN A 183 -13.95 -27.17 -17.16
CA GLN A 183 -14.79 -26.39 -16.28
C GLN A 183 -16.27 -26.64 -16.57
N PRO A 184 -17.16 -26.77 -15.56
CA PRO A 184 -18.58 -26.99 -15.79
C PRO A 184 -19.27 -25.90 -16.63
N TRP A 185 -18.75 -24.67 -16.58
CA TRP A 185 -19.24 -23.53 -17.35
C TRP A 185 -18.67 -23.48 -18.78
N LEU A 186 -17.63 -24.25 -19.10
CA LEU A 186 -17.01 -24.35 -20.43
C LEU A 186 -17.72 -25.39 -21.32
N VAL A 187 -18.77 -26.04 -20.81
CA VAL A 187 -19.50 -27.13 -21.49
C VAL A 187 -20.52 -26.61 -22.53
N ALA A 188 -20.48 -25.31 -22.86
CA ALA A 188 -21.39 -24.68 -23.81
C ALA A 188 -20.63 -23.93 -24.91
N LEU A 189 -20.02 -24.68 -25.82
CA LEU A 189 -19.76 -24.28 -27.22
C LEU A 189 -19.99 -25.49 -28.12
#